data_AF-A0A318HCQ7-F1
#
_entry.id   AF-A0A318HCQ7-F1
#
_cell.length_a   1.000
_cell.length_b   1.000
_cell.length_c   1.000
_cell.angle_alpha   90.00
_cell.angle_beta   90.00
_cell.angle_gamma   90.00
#
_symmetry.space_group_name_H-M   'P 1'
#
loop_
_entity.id
_entity.type
_entity.pdbx_description
1 polymer ?
#
loop_
_entity_poly.entity_id
_entity_poly.type
_entity_poly.pdbx_seq_one_letter_code
_entity_poly.pdbx_strand_id
1 'polypeptide(L)' 'MDLLGAVGSMYAALRVTAPARAIVDGMDGVIDPVTELGKLHHAWVRERGLPSALEHHDHP' A
#
# COMPACT_ATOMS: atom_id res chain seq x y z
N MET A 1 -1.22 8.27 16.69
CA MET A 1 -0.63 8.65 15.40
C MET A 1 -1.14 7.65 14.38
N ASP A 2 -2.13 8.10 13.62
CA ASP A 2 -2.72 7.39 12.49
C ASP A 2 -1.66 7.12 11.42
N LEU A 3 -1.73 5.95 10.77
CA LEU A 3 -0.77 5.46 9.78
C LEU A 3 -0.51 6.49 8.66
N LEU A 4 -1.53 7.30 8.35
CA LEU A 4 -1.50 8.40 7.39
C LEU A 4 -0.49 9.49 7.77
N GLY A 5 -0.37 9.82 9.06
CA GLY A 5 0.57 10.81 9.57
C GLY A 5 2.03 10.37 9.43
N ALA A 6 2.32 9.08 9.61
CA ALA A 6 3.67 8.53 9.48
C ALA A 6 4.16 8.54 8.02
N VAL A 7 3.30 8.15 7.08
CA VAL A 7 3.62 8.12 5.65
C VAL A 7 3.82 9.54 5.10
N GLY A 8 2.97 10.49 5.51
CA GLY A 8 3.10 11.90 5.10
C GLY A 8 4.41 12.55 5.56
N SER A 9 4.83 12.28 6.81
CA SER A 9 6.11 12.78 7.35
C SER A 9 7.31 12.24 6.57
N MET A 10 7.30 10.95 6.22
CA MET A 10 8.34 10.34 5.40
C MET A 10 8.44 10.98 4.02
N TYR A 11 7.31 11.21 3.34
CA TYR A 11 7.32 11.87 2.03
C TYR A 11 7.83 13.31 2.09
N ALA A 12 7.47 14.06 3.14
CA ALA A 12 7.99 15.40 3.36
C ALA A 12 9.51 15.38 3.58
N ALA A 13 10.01 14.46 4.41
CA ALA A 13 11.44 14.31 4.67
C ALA A 13 12.23 13.93 3.41
N LEU A 14 11.68 13.05 2.57
CA LEU A 14 12.30 12.62 1.31
C LEU A 14 12.05 13.61 0.15
N ARG A 15 11.24 14.65 0.36
CA ARG A 15 10.81 15.62 -0.67
C ARG A 15 10.22 14.92 -1.91
N VAL A 16 9.47 13.85 -1.67
CA VAL A 16 8.86 13.03 -2.72
C VAL A 16 7.44 13.52 -3.00
N THR A 17 7.12 13.66 -4.28
CA THR A 17 5.71 13.75 -4.73
C THR A 17 5.25 12.36 -5.14
N ALA A 18 4.22 11.85 -4.47
CA ALA A 18 3.67 10.52 -4.70
C ALA A 18 2.15 10.58 -4.82
N PRO A 19 1.51 9.64 -5.55
CA PRO A 19 0.06 9.53 -5.63
C PRO A 19 -0.52 8.96 -4.32
N ALA A 20 -0.53 9.78 -3.25
CA ALA A 20 -0.84 9.36 -1.89
C ALA A 20 -2.17 8.60 -1.77
N ARG A 21 -3.21 9.06 -2.48
CA ARG A 21 -4.52 8.39 -2.48
C ARG A 21 -4.46 6.97 -3.03
N ALA A 22 -3.81 6.79 -4.18
CA ALA A 22 -3.66 5.47 -4.80
C ALA A 22 -2.81 4.51 -3.94
N ILE A 23 -1.86 5.04 -3.17
CA ILE A 23 -1.05 4.27 -2.23
C ILE A 23 -1.90 3.81 -1.04
N VAL A 24 -2.68 4.72 -0.44
CA VAL A 24 -3.56 4.38 0.68
C VAL A 24 -4.65 3.39 0.27
N ASP A 25 -5.39 3.68 -0.81
CA ASP A 25 -6.46 2.81 -1.30
C ASP A 25 -5.92 1.41 -1.67
N GLY A 26 -4.69 1.32 -2.19
CA GLY A 26 -4.03 0.04 -2.50
C GLY A 26 -3.54 -0.73 -1.26
N MET A 27 -3.06 -0.04 -0.22
CA MET A 27 -2.69 -0.68 1.05
C MET A 27 -3.90 -1.27 1.78
N ASP A 28 -5.05 -0.60 1.68
CA ASP A 28 -6.31 -1.04 2.26
C ASP A 28 -7.03 -2.12 1.40
N GLY A 29 -6.45 -2.48 0.25
CA GLY A 29 -7.04 -3.46 -0.67
C GLY A 29 -8.32 -2.99 -1.36
N VAL A 30 -8.64 -1.69 -1.29
CA VAL A 30 -9.83 -1.08 -1.90
C VAL A 30 -9.74 -1.10 -3.43
N ILE A 31 -8.52 -0.97 -3.96
CA ILE A 31 -8.23 -1.02 -5.39
C ILE A 31 -7.02 -1.91 -5.68
N ASP A 32 -6.96 -2.43 -6.90
CA ASP A 32 -5.75 -3.04 -7.43
C ASP A 32 -4.58 -2.03 -7.48
N PRO A 33 -3.32 -2.49 -7.36
CA PRO A 33 -2.16 -1.61 -7.35
C PRO A 33 -1.94 -0.94 -8.72
N VAL A 34 -2.25 0.35 -8.79
CA VAL A 34 -2.03 1.16 -10.00
C VAL A 34 -0.64 1.81 -10.07
N THR A 35 0.08 1.86 -8.95
CA THR A 35 1.44 2.43 -8.87
C THR A 35 2.50 1.36 -9.05
N GLU A 36 3.67 1.72 -9.60
CA GLU A 36 4.80 0.78 -9.73
C GLU A 36 5.25 0.24 -8.38
N LEU A 37 5.29 1.08 -7.35
CA LEU A 37 5.60 0.64 -5.98
C LEU A 37 4.58 -0.38 -5.46
N GLY A 38 3.29 -0.14 -5.69
CA GLY A 38 2.22 -1.07 -5.31
C GLY A 38 2.39 -2.42 -6.00
N LYS A 39 2.65 -2.44 -7.30
CA LYS A 39 2.86 -3.69 -8.06
C LYS A 39 4.04 -4.50 -7.52
N LEU A 40 5.17 -3.82 -7.27
CA LEU A 40 6.37 -4.46 -6.70
C LEU A 40 6.12 -4.97 -5.28
N HIS A 41 5.39 -4.23 -4.45
CA HIS A 41 5.00 -4.67 -3.11
C HIS A 41 4.16 -5.94 -3.16
N HIS A 42 3.11 -5.99 -3.99
CA HIS A 42 2.27 -7.19 -4.11
C HIS A 42 3.03 -8.39 -4.69
N ALA A 43 3.94 -8.17 -5.65
CA ALA A 43 4.83 -9.23 -6.14
C ALA A 43 5.69 -9.80 -5.02
N TRP A 44 6.32 -8.93 -4.22
CA TRP A 44 7.14 -9.33 -3.07
C TRP A 44 6.35 -10.08 -1.99
N VAL A 45 5.13 -9.64 -1.67
CA VAL A 45 4.21 -10.31 -0.73
C VAL A 45 3.90 -11.73 -1.23
N ARG A 46 3.53 -11.85 -2.52
CA ARG A 46 3.17 -13.12 -3.15
C ARG A 46 4.33 -14.10 -3.19
N GLU A 47 5.52 -13.65 -3.59
CA GLU A 47 6.73 -14.47 -3.67
C GLU A 47 7.12 -15.08 -2.31
N ARG A 48 6.72 -14.44 -1.21
CA ARG A 48 7.04 -14.86 0.15
C ARG A 48 5.90 -15.56 0.88
N GLY A 49 4.73 -15.71 0.24
CA GLY A 49 3.54 -16.29 0.86
C GLY A 49 3.04 -15.50 2.08
N LEU A 50 3.22 -14.18 2.06
CA LEU A 50 2.72 -13.29 3.12
C LEU A 50 1.26 -12.92 2.86
N PRO A 51 0.49 -12.57 3.91
CA PRO A 51 -0.89 -12.11 3.75
C PRO A 51 -0.98 -10.88 2.84
N SER A 52 -1.91 -10.90 1.90
CA SER A 52 -2.13 -9.78 0.98
C SER A 52 -3.38 -9.01 1.34
N ALA A 53 -3.33 -7.68 1.22
CA ALA A 53 -4.51 -6.83 1.32
C ALA A 53 -5.58 -7.15 0.25
N LEU A 54 -5.20 -7.82 -0.84
CA LEU A 54 -6.10 -8.25 -1.91
C LEU A 54 -6.63 -9.67 -1.71
N GLU A 55 -6.20 -10.38 -0.68
CA GLU A 55 -6.77 -11.70 -0.40
C GLU A 55 -8.22 -11.54 0.05
N HIS A 56 -9.09 -12.36 -0.51
CA HIS A 56 -10.45 -12.46 -0.02
C HIS A 56 -10.40 -13.08 1.37
N HIS A 57 -10.59 -12.26 2.39
CA HIS A 57 -10.81 -12.75 3.74
C HIS A 57 -12.31 -13.03 3.88
N ASP A 58 -12.69 -14.30 3.97
CA ASP A 58 -14.03 -14.67 4.42
C ASP A 58 -14.24 -14.07 5.81
N HIS A 59 -15.00 -12.99 5.90
CA HIS A 59 -15.45 -12.42 7.16
C HIS A 59 -16.90 -12.89 7.40
N PRO A 60 -17.19 -13.57 8.52
CA PRO A 60 -18.57 -13.86 8.90
C PRO A 60 -19.36 -12.58 9.22
#